data_AF-A0A954HTG9-F1
#
_entry.id   AF-A0A954HTG9-F1
#
_cell.length_a   1.000
_cell.length_b   1.000
_cell.length_c   1.000
_cell.angle_alpha   90.00
_cell.angle_beta   90.00
_cell.angle_gamma   90.00
#
_symmetry.space_group_name_H-M   'P 1'
#
loop_
_entity.id
_entity.type
_entity.pdbx_description
1 polymer ?
#
loop_
_entity_poly.entity_id
_entity_poly.type
_entity_poly.pdbx_seq_one_letter_code
_entity_poly.pdbx_strand_id
1 'polypeptide(L)'
;MSLKSFLSALFRFASVPAPRLRERSRRRRFSRYNHGPEMLETRRMLTGRLFVSAAEYSGGMSAASVTDGDLNGDGFPDLVVADATTDTLRILANNGVGGFFLTGSVPVGNGPQFVTTADVDADGYTDLLVTHSGGSTVSLLRGRGDLTFAAATEISVGSAATRVQTADTNADGHADIIVVRPAANVVSVVQGHGDGGFDLPDDYTVGAGAQDVAIADVSGDGKPDLVTANAGSGSLTVLIGGSAGSFGNRTDYSLGSVPVSVRVGDVNEDGIPDLVAVSPSAVTVSVLTGTGSGNFGAAVSVAAGPSPTSLDLVDVNQDGHTDVVVTGSDQMSWLAGSGNGSFSTAILLSDHEALSSIGTADVDSDGAPDVFAADSSTGTVTVLSMQNINTTVEWIGTGGGNWTDGFNWSTGQVPGTGDIALISVPGEAVIQDVRSSSLAGLFSHERLVLTTGTLDVDGPGLLDGGIEIAGGTLTGSGTIRLRGTSLWSGSGRLEVQSGVINEGALTISGSSNHFLSSVLVNAGQVIQDAGGWVQMSNARIDNKPN
;
A
#
# COMPACT_ATOMS: atom_id res chain seq x y z
N MET A 1 -31.20 61.02 33.62
CA MET A 1 -32.00 61.20 32.40
C MET A 1 -31.87 59.92 31.57
N SER A 2 -32.86 59.07 31.28
CA SER A 2 -34.23 58.79 31.76
C SER A 2 -34.45 57.29 31.39
N LEU A 3 -34.91 56.35 32.20
CA LEU A 3 -36.09 56.25 33.07
C LEU A 3 -37.44 56.31 32.31
N LYS A 4 -38.08 55.13 32.23
CA LYS A 4 -39.54 54.88 32.23
C LYS A 4 -40.39 55.20 30.98
N SER A 5 -40.93 54.11 30.41
CA SER A 5 -42.34 53.84 30.08
C SER A 5 -43.14 54.80 29.20
N PHE A 6 -43.76 54.27 28.14
CA PHE A 6 -45.13 54.64 27.70
C PHE A 6 -45.76 53.43 26.95
N LEU A 7 -46.66 52.69 27.63
CA LEU A 7 -48.09 52.43 27.30
C LEU A 7 -48.34 51.52 26.07
N SER A 8 -48.85 50.28 26.19
CA SER A 8 -50.22 49.82 26.53
C SER A 8 -51.30 50.38 25.58
N ALA A 9 -52.31 49.68 25.02
CA ALA A 9 -52.98 48.39 25.24
C ALA A 9 -53.77 48.04 23.94
N LEU A 10 -54.17 46.80 23.62
CA LEU A 10 -55.44 46.14 23.99
C LEU A 10 -55.40 44.68 23.43
N PHE A 11 -55.48 43.60 24.24
CA PHE A 11 -56.65 42.74 24.53
C PHE A 11 -57.26 42.00 23.32
N ARG A 12 -57.69 40.73 23.34
CA ARG A 12 -57.71 39.53 24.23
C ARG A 12 -58.27 38.41 23.31
N PHE A 13 -57.89 37.14 23.41
CA PHE A 13 -58.41 36.10 24.32
C PHE A 13 -57.51 34.86 24.10
N ALA A 14 -56.77 34.38 25.12
CA ALA A 14 -57.17 33.35 26.10
C ALA A 14 -56.80 31.92 25.61
N SER A 15 -56.25 30.98 26.40
CA SER A 15 -55.88 30.90 27.83
C SER A 15 -55.26 29.50 28.07
N VAL A 16 -54.04 29.33 28.65
CA VAL A 16 -53.71 29.10 30.10
C VAL A 16 -53.41 27.58 30.40
N PRO A 17 -52.58 27.18 31.39
CA PRO A 17 -51.15 26.86 31.19
C PRO A 17 -50.73 25.52 31.88
N ALA A 18 -49.42 25.25 31.95
CA ALA A 18 -48.85 24.15 32.76
C ALA A 18 -48.99 24.38 34.28
N PRO A 19 -49.01 23.29 35.08
CA PRO A 19 -48.42 23.34 36.41
C PRO A 19 -47.49 22.15 36.72
N ARG A 20 -46.37 22.47 37.36
CA ARG A 20 -45.59 21.55 38.21
C ARG A 20 -46.48 21.07 39.36
N LEU A 21 -46.39 19.80 39.77
CA LEU A 21 -46.58 19.36 41.17
C LEU A 21 -46.20 17.88 41.39
N ARG A 22 -45.23 17.68 42.30
CA ARG A 22 -45.07 16.70 43.38
C ARG A 22 -45.62 15.26 43.23
N GLU A 23 -44.71 14.35 43.57
CA GLU A 23 -44.89 12.93 43.91
C GLU A 23 -46.16 12.58 44.69
N ARG A 24 -46.84 11.51 44.25
CA ARG A 24 -47.32 10.44 45.14
C ARG A 24 -47.50 9.11 44.39
N SER A 25 -46.57 8.21 44.69
CA SER A 25 -46.59 6.74 44.62
C SER A 25 -47.88 6.04 44.16
N ARG A 26 -47.80 5.33 43.04
CA ARG A 26 -48.41 3.99 42.91
C ARG A 26 -47.42 3.02 42.27
N ARG A 27 -47.03 2.04 43.07
CA ARG A 27 -46.16 0.90 42.74
C ARG A 27 -46.63 0.20 41.47
N ARG A 28 -45.75 0.09 40.48
CA ARG A 28 -45.69 -1.10 39.61
C ARG A 28 -44.34 -1.73 39.82
N ARG A 29 -44.37 -2.95 40.35
CA ARG A 29 -43.20 -3.83 40.47
C ARG A 29 -42.70 -4.10 39.05
N PHE A 30 -41.47 -3.72 38.76
CA PHE A 30 -40.65 -4.43 37.78
C PHE A 30 -39.34 -4.82 38.46
N SER A 31 -38.99 -6.08 38.22
CA SER A 31 -37.97 -6.86 38.90
C SER A 31 -36.59 -6.24 38.75
N ARG A 32 -35.80 -6.32 39.82
CA ARG A 32 -34.35 -6.13 39.77
C ARG A 32 -33.76 -7.16 38.81
N TYR A 33 -32.91 -6.72 37.90
CA TYR A 33 -31.75 -7.51 37.51
C TYR A 33 -30.52 -6.70 37.92
N ASN A 34 -29.74 -7.30 38.82
CA ASN A 34 -28.46 -6.80 39.29
C ASN A 34 -27.45 -6.80 38.14
N HIS A 35 -26.58 -5.80 38.15
CA HIS A 35 -25.32 -5.79 37.40
C HIS A 35 -24.54 -7.10 37.60
N GLY A 36 -24.27 -7.81 36.49
CA GLY A 36 -23.16 -8.75 36.35
C GLY A 36 -21.92 -8.00 35.80
N PRO A 37 -20.73 -8.60 35.90
CA PRO A 37 -19.46 -7.88 35.85
C PRO A 37 -19.25 -7.22 34.50
N GLU A 38 -18.72 -5.99 34.51
CA GLU A 38 -18.04 -5.41 33.35
C GLU A 38 -16.91 -6.37 32.95
N MET A 39 -17.19 -7.22 31.98
CA MET A 39 -16.17 -7.96 31.25
C MET A 39 -15.50 -6.92 30.36
N LEU A 40 -14.28 -6.52 30.73
CA LEU A 40 -13.40 -5.79 29.85
C LEU A 40 -13.29 -6.57 28.53
N GLU A 41 -13.95 -6.08 27.48
CA GLU A 41 -13.77 -6.57 26.13
C GLU A 41 -12.31 -6.36 25.74
N THR A 42 -11.53 -7.43 25.76
CA THR A 42 -10.20 -7.41 25.15
C THR A 42 -10.42 -7.62 23.65
N ARG A 43 -10.75 -6.54 22.94
CA ARG A 43 -10.73 -6.54 21.47
C ARG A 43 -9.28 -6.59 21.02
N ARG A 44 -8.89 -7.66 20.33
CA ARG A 44 -7.68 -7.66 19.51
C ARG A 44 -8.13 -7.81 18.07
N MET A 45 -8.14 -6.69 17.35
CA MET A 45 -8.36 -6.64 15.92
C MET A 45 -7.11 -7.21 15.22
N LEU A 46 -7.28 -8.07 14.22
CA LEU A 46 -6.28 -8.21 13.17
C LEU A 46 -6.57 -7.09 12.17
N THR A 47 -5.81 -6.00 12.25
CA THR A 47 -5.71 -4.99 11.21
C THR A 47 -4.77 -5.53 10.12
N GLY A 48 -5.17 -5.42 8.86
CA GLY A 48 -4.32 -5.74 7.71
C GLY A 48 -4.66 -4.83 6.53
N ARG A 49 -3.65 -4.53 5.70
CA ARG A 49 -3.76 -3.68 4.51
C ARG A 49 -3.43 -4.50 3.26
N LEU A 50 -4.03 -4.17 2.12
CA LEU A 50 -3.76 -4.83 0.84
C LEU A 50 -3.78 -3.77 -0.27
N PHE A 51 -2.94 -3.94 -1.29
CA PHE A 51 -3.06 -3.16 -2.52
C PHE A 51 -4.39 -3.46 -3.22
N VAL A 52 -5.19 -2.43 -3.49
CA VAL A 52 -6.47 -2.57 -4.20
C VAL A 52 -6.32 -1.96 -5.58
N SER A 53 -6.62 -2.78 -6.61
CA SER A 53 -6.73 -2.46 -8.04
C SER A 53 -5.78 -1.39 -8.62
N ALA A 54 -4.92 -1.80 -9.55
CA ALA A 54 -4.19 -0.88 -10.42
C ALA A 54 -5.13 0.04 -11.20
N ALA A 55 -5.02 1.36 -10.98
CA ALA A 55 -5.55 2.35 -11.90
C ALA A 55 -4.49 2.65 -12.97
N GLU A 56 -4.80 2.42 -14.24
CA GLU A 56 -3.91 2.70 -15.37
C GLU A 56 -4.28 4.01 -16.07
N TYR A 57 -3.34 4.95 -16.09
CA TYR A 57 -3.52 6.22 -16.79
C TYR A 57 -2.76 6.24 -18.12
N SER A 58 -3.42 5.75 -19.18
CA SER A 58 -2.85 5.66 -20.53
C SER A 58 -2.80 7.03 -21.25
N GLY A 59 -1.84 7.20 -22.17
CA GLY A 59 -1.84 8.36 -23.07
C GLY A 59 -0.70 8.49 -24.09
N GLY A 60 0.17 7.50 -24.25
CA GLY A 60 1.25 7.52 -25.26
C GLY A 60 2.45 6.71 -24.78
N MET A 61 3.30 6.21 -25.69
CA MET A 61 4.34 5.21 -25.42
C MET A 61 5.60 5.82 -24.78
N SER A 62 6.26 5.12 -23.85
CA SER A 62 7.53 5.48 -23.15
C SER A 62 7.47 6.52 -22.02
N ALA A 63 6.84 6.16 -20.90
CA ALA A 63 7.03 6.85 -19.63
C ALA A 63 8.43 6.53 -19.05
N ALA A 64 9.34 7.50 -19.11
CA ALA A 64 10.73 7.32 -18.68
C ALA A 64 10.92 7.52 -17.17
N SER A 65 10.06 8.33 -16.55
CA SER A 65 10.11 8.68 -15.14
C SER A 65 8.74 9.21 -14.69
N VAL A 66 8.39 8.97 -13.43
CA VAL A 66 7.23 9.55 -12.75
C VAL A 66 7.66 10.08 -11.39
N THR A 67 7.10 11.22 -10.99
CA THR A 67 7.29 11.85 -9.67
C THR A 67 5.96 12.43 -9.21
N ASP A 68 5.81 12.64 -7.91
CA ASP A 68 4.69 13.34 -7.30
C ASP A 68 5.04 14.77 -6.86
N GLY A 69 4.01 15.57 -6.62
CA GLY A 69 4.11 16.90 -6.00
C GLY A 69 2.77 17.61 -6.01
N ASP A 70 2.51 18.47 -5.02
CA ASP A 70 1.31 19.32 -5.02
C ASP A 70 1.53 20.49 -5.99
N LEU A 71 1.03 20.36 -7.22
CA LEU A 71 1.29 21.33 -8.30
C LEU A 71 0.26 22.48 -8.33
N ASN A 72 -0.80 22.36 -7.54
CA ASN A 72 -1.92 23.32 -7.52
C ASN A 72 -2.22 23.91 -6.12
N GLY A 73 -1.52 23.44 -5.09
CA GLY A 73 -1.65 23.91 -3.71
C GLY A 73 -2.91 23.42 -3.00
N ASP A 74 -3.56 22.35 -3.46
CA ASP A 74 -4.78 21.80 -2.85
C ASP A 74 -4.50 20.78 -1.73
N GLY A 75 -3.22 20.43 -1.52
CA GLY A 75 -2.76 19.50 -0.51
C GLY A 75 -2.81 18.04 -0.93
N PHE A 76 -3.18 17.73 -2.18
CA PHE A 76 -3.13 16.37 -2.73
C PHE A 76 -1.96 16.25 -3.71
N PRO A 77 -1.10 15.22 -3.59
CA PRO A 77 0.01 15.05 -4.52
C PRO A 77 -0.52 14.70 -5.92
N ASP A 78 -0.17 15.54 -6.90
CA ASP A 78 -0.38 15.30 -8.33
C ASP A 78 0.79 14.46 -8.89
N LEU A 79 0.61 13.85 -10.06
CA LEU A 79 1.67 13.08 -10.73
C LEU A 79 2.18 13.78 -12.00
N VAL A 80 3.49 13.74 -12.19
CA VAL A 80 4.19 14.25 -13.37
C VAL A 80 4.93 13.10 -14.04
N VAL A 81 4.69 12.93 -15.34
CA VAL A 81 5.26 11.83 -16.13
C VAL A 81 6.09 12.37 -17.28
N ALA A 82 7.35 11.97 -17.35
CA ALA A 82 8.22 12.26 -18.49
C ALA A 82 7.89 11.31 -19.65
N ASP A 83 7.35 11.86 -20.74
CA ASP A 83 7.04 11.12 -21.97
C ASP A 83 8.13 11.39 -23.02
N ALA A 84 9.02 10.41 -23.16
CA ALA A 84 10.18 10.50 -24.03
C ALA A 84 9.83 10.46 -25.53
N THR A 85 8.64 9.96 -25.90
CA THR A 85 8.22 9.84 -27.30
C THR A 85 7.56 11.10 -27.80
N THR A 86 6.81 11.79 -26.93
CA THR A 86 6.12 13.04 -27.29
C THR A 86 6.90 14.29 -26.95
N ASP A 87 8.08 14.17 -26.32
CA ASP A 87 8.92 15.29 -25.88
C ASP A 87 8.18 16.22 -24.89
N THR A 88 7.31 15.63 -24.07
CA THR A 88 6.46 16.36 -23.10
C THR A 88 6.52 15.76 -21.70
N LEU A 89 6.14 16.58 -20.72
CA LEU A 89 5.67 16.11 -19.42
C LEU A 89 4.15 16.02 -19.43
N ARG A 90 3.59 14.93 -18.94
CA ARG A 90 2.14 14.77 -18.73
C ARG A 90 1.82 15.07 -17.26
N ILE A 91 0.80 15.88 -17.03
CA ILE A 91 0.35 16.27 -15.69
C ILE A 91 -0.96 15.57 -15.39
N LEU A 92 -0.97 14.77 -14.33
CA LEU A 92 -2.11 14.02 -13.85
C LEU A 92 -2.53 14.63 -12.51
N ALA A 93 -3.62 15.38 -12.52
CA ALA A 93 -4.11 16.00 -11.30
C ALA A 93 -4.84 14.99 -10.42
N ASN A 94 -4.57 15.04 -9.13
CA ASN A 94 -5.22 14.22 -8.12
C ASN A 94 -6.53 14.86 -7.67
N ASN A 95 -7.54 14.04 -7.38
CA ASN A 95 -8.82 14.48 -6.86
C ASN A 95 -8.97 14.31 -5.33
N GLY A 96 -7.90 13.86 -4.65
CA GLY A 96 -7.85 13.66 -3.21
C GLY A 96 -8.54 12.39 -2.70
N VAL A 97 -8.93 11.49 -3.60
CA VAL A 97 -9.46 10.16 -3.26
C VAL A 97 -8.80 9.06 -4.11
N GLY A 98 -7.55 9.29 -4.53
CA GLY A 98 -6.74 8.35 -5.33
C GLY A 98 -7.09 8.34 -6.83
N GLY A 99 -7.95 9.25 -7.29
CA GLY A 99 -8.34 9.35 -8.69
C GLY A 99 -7.58 10.44 -9.44
N PHE A 100 -6.87 10.07 -10.49
CA PHE A 100 -6.16 11.02 -11.34
C PHE A 100 -6.90 11.35 -12.65
N PHE A 101 -6.68 12.55 -13.18
CA PHE A 101 -7.11 12.93 -14.52
C PHE A 101 -6.04 13.73 -15.25
N LEU A 102 -5.86 13.43 -16.54
CA LEU A 102 -4.90 14.14 -17.39
C LEU A 102 -5.38 15.57 -17.62
N THR A 103 -4.63 16.56 -17.14
CA THR A 103 -4.95 17.99 -17.29
C THR A 103 -4.31 18.60 -18.52
N GLY A 104 -3.15 18.07 -18.93
CA GLY A 104 -2.48 18.50 -20.15
C GLY A 104 -1.09 17.87 -20.31
N SER A 105 -0.38 18.36 -21.32
CA SER A 105 1.04 18.08 -21.51
C SER A 105 1.83 19.36 -21.72
N VAL A 106 3.07 19.37 -21.23
CA VAL A 106 3.98 20.52 -21.27
C VAL A 106 5.20 20.14 -22.09
N PRO A 107 5.49 20.81 -23.21
CA PRO A 107 6.70 20.52 -24.00
C PRO A 107 7.96 20.86 -23.21
N VAL A 108 8.91 19.93 -23.16
CA VAL A 108 10.16 20.10 -22.39
C VAL A 108 11.42 19.83 -23.19
N GLY A 109 11.33 19.54 -24.48
CA GLY A 109 12.49 19.24 -25.32
C GLY A 109 12.69 17.73 -25.51
N ASN A 110 13.69 17.37 -26.32
CA ASN A 110 13.75 16.03 -26.89
C ASN A 110 14.16 14.95 -25.88
N GLY A 111 13.37 13.88 -25.79
CA GLY A 111 13.66 12.70 -24.97
C GLY A 111 13.82 13.00 -23.49
N PRO A 112 12.83 13.59 -22.79
CA PRO A 112 12.86 13.72 -21.35
C PRO A 112 13.07 12.34 -20.70
N GLN A 113 14.07 12.25 -19.83
CA GLN A 113 14.55 11.00 -19.24
C GLN A 113 14.19 10.88 -17.76
N PHE A 114 14.26 11.98 -17.01
CA PHE A 114 13.98 12.01 -15.58
C PHE A 114 13.37 13.35 -15.22
N VAL A 115 12.40 13.34 -14.31
CA VAL A 115 11.76 14.54 -13.77
C VAL A 115 11.75 14.48 -12.24
N THR A 116 11.97 15.63 -11.61
CA THR A 116 11.80 15.81 -10.16
C THR A 116 11.07 17.14 -9.90
N THR A 117 10.51 17.29 -8.70
CA THR A 117 9.72 18.43 -8.24
C THR A 117 10.45 19.17 -7.12
N ALA A 118 10.41 20.50 -7.12
CA ALA A 118 10.93 21.35 -6.02
C ALA A 118 10.45 22.80 -6.17
N ASP A 119 10.33 23.55 -5.09
CA ASP A 119 10.22 25.02 -5.13
C ASP A 119 11.63 25.62 -5.17
N VAL A 120 12.14 25.95 -6.37
CA VAL A 120 13.53 26.43 -6.54
C VAL A 120 13.66 27.96 -6.53
N ASP A 121 12.55 28.68 -6.64
CA ASP A 121 12.52 30.15 -6.53
C ASP A 121 11.77 30.69 -5.31
N ALA A 122 11.49 29.80 -4.35
CA ALA A 122 10.91 30.09 -3.03
C ALA A 122 9.60 30.88 -3.11
N ASP A 123 8.83 30.69 -4.17
CA ASP A 123 7.56 31.38 -4.40
C ASP A 123 6.35 30.63 -3.80
N GLY A 124 6.58 29.43 -3.27
CA GLY A 124 5.60 28.56 -2.65
C GLY A 124 4.88 27.64 -3.63
N TYR A 125 5.29 27.60 -4.90
CA TYR A 125 4.76 26.70 -5.91
C TYR A 125 5.80 25.65 -6.32
N THR A 126 5.30 24.45 -6.63
CA THR A 126 6.15 23.36 -7.09
C THR A 126 6.61 23.59 -8.54
N ASP A 127 7.93 23.64 -8.75
CA ASP A 127 8.58 23.67 -10.06
C ASP A 127 8.97 22.26 -10.53
N LEU A 128 9.25 22.13 -11.83
CA LEU A 128 9.71 20.87 -12.44
C LEU A 128 11.12 21.03 -12.99
N LEU A 129 11.99 20.06 -12.68
CA LEU A 129 13.32 19.93 -13.25
C LEU A 129 13.42 18.65 -14.07
N VAL A 130 13.89 18.77 -15.31
CA VAL A 130 13.91 17.67 -16.28
C VAL A 130 15.29 17.50 -16.90
N THR A 131 15.81 16.27 -16.90
CA THR A 131 16.96 15.89 -17.72
C THR A 131 16.53 15.16 -18.99
N HIS A 132 17.34 15.28 -20.05
CA HIS A 132 17.07 14.69 -21.37
C HIS A 132 18.14 13.68 -21.77
N SER A 133 17.74 12.69 -22.55
CA SER A 133 18.64 11.65 -23.04
C SER A 133 19.83 12.24 -23.81
N GLY A 134 21.03 12.09 -23.24
CA GLY A 134 22.26 12.63 -23.82
C GLY A 134 22.39 14.16 -23.77
N GLY A 135 21.47 14.84 -23.07
CA GLY A 135 21.44 16.30 -22.92
C GLY A 135 22.62 16.84 -22.11
N SER A 136 22.83 18.16 -22.20
CA SER A 136 23.85 18.88 -21.42
C SER A 136 23.27 19.91 -20.46
N THR A 137 21.95 19.92 -20.33
CA THR A 137 21.17 20.89 -19.56
C THR A 137 20.11 20.18 -18.73
N VAL A 138 19.59 20.89 -17.74
CA VAL A 138 18.35 20.58 -17.04
C VAL A 138 17.33 21.65 -17.43
N SER A 139 16.17 21.25 -17.94
CA SER A 139 15.06 22.18 -18.15
C SER A 139 14.37 22.45 -16.82
N LEU A 140 14.25 23.73 -16.46
CA LEU A 140 13.46 24.22 -15.33
C LEU A 140 12.16 24.83 -15.83
N LEU A 141 11.04 24.31 -15.34
CA LEU A 141 9.69 24.82 -15.58
C LEU A 141 9.11 25.31 -14.26
N ARG A 142 9.01 26.64 -14.13
CA ARG A 142 8.49 27.25 -12.90
C ARG A 142 6.99 27.07 -12.77
N GLY A 143 6.54 26.62 -11.61
CA GLY A 143 5.14 26.44 -11.26
C GLY A 143 4.39 27.76 -11.20
N ARG A 144 3.05 27.67 -11.27
CA ARG A 144 2.16 28.81 -11.02
C ARG A 144 1.09 28.51 -9.97
N GLY A 145 1.14 27.31 -9.38
CA GLY A 145 0.15 26.84 -8.40
C GLY A 145 -1.24 26.58 -8.98
N ASP A 146 -1.34 26.35 -10.29
CA ASP A 146 -2.61 26.08 -10.97
C ASP A 146 -2.48 24.98 -12.04
N LEU A 147 -1.53 24.05 -11.83
CA LEU A 147 -1.14 23.01 -12.79
C LEU A 147 -0.53 23.54 -14.09
N THR A 148 -0.25 24.84 -14.19
CA THR A 148 0.42 25.44 -15.34
C THR A 148 1.82 25.92 -14.99
N PHE A 149 2.66 26.00 -16.02
CA PHE A 149 4.09 26.29 -15.86
C PHE A 149 4.53 27.46 -16.75
N ALA A 150 5.57 28.16 -16.33
CA ALA A 150 6.31 29.07 -17.20
C ALA A 150 7.00 28.32 -18.34
N ALA A 151 7.43 29.07 -19.37
CA ALA A 151 8.26 28.48 -20.42
C ALA A 151 9.56 27.94 -19.83
N ALA A 152 9.99 26.77 -20.33
CA ALA A 152 11.21 26.12 -19.85
C ALA A 152 12.44 27.04 -19.99
N THR A 153 13.26 27.03 -18.96
CA THR A 153 14.59 27.65 -18.92
C THR A 153 15.65 26.57 -18.80
N GLU A 154 16.82 26.76 -19.40
CA GLU A 154 17.85 25.72 -19.47
C GLU A 154 19.01 26.04 -18.53
N ILE A 155 19.30 25.11 -17.62
CA ILE A 155 20.41 25.19 -16.67
C ILE A 155 21.55 24.32 -17.19
N SER A 156 22.72 24.91 -17.41
CA SER A 156 23.88 24.19 -17.97
C SER A 156 24.60 23.38 -16.90
N VAL A 157 24.67 22.06 -17.10
CA VAL A 157 25.27 21.12 -16.12
C VAL A 157 26.37 20.24 -16.73
N GLY A 158 26.56 20.30 -18.05
CA GLY A 158 27.53 19.48 -18.78
C GLY A 158 26.91 18.22 -19.38
N SER A 159 27.63 17.59 -20.32
CA SER A 159 27.09 16.52 -21.17
C SER A 159 26.67 15.25 -20.42
N ALA A 160 25.65 14.57 -20.97
CA ALA A 160 25.12 13.30 -20.50
C ALA A 160 24.53 13.38 -19.09
N ALA A 161 23.73 14.40 -18.81
CA ALA A 161 22.89 14.45 -17.62
C ALA A 161 21.77 13.41 -17.71
N THR A 162 21.63 12.53 -16.71
CA THR A 162 20.66 11.41 -16.77
C THR A 162 19.71 11.31 -15.57
N ARG A 163 20.07 11.94 -14.45
CA ARG A 163 19.26 12.05 -13.24
C ARG A 163 19.41 13.45 -12.68
N VAL A 164 18.33 13.98 -12.13
CA VAL A 164 18.29 15.24 -11.40
C VAL A 164 17.56 15.01 -10.08
N GLN A 165 18.11 15.55 -9.01
CA GLN A 165 17.53 15.62 -7.67
C GLN A 165 17.74 17.03 -7.11
N THR A 166 17.03 17.37 -6.04
CA THR A 166 17.16 18.65 -5.36
C THR A 166 17.39 18.45 -3.86
N ALA A 167 18.18 19.35 -3.26
CA ALA A 167 18.39 19.42 -1.81
C ALA A 167 19.06 20.75 -1.45
N ASP A 168 18.89 21.20 -0.21
CA ASP A 168 19.67 22.32 0.34
C ASP A 168 21.04 21.80 0.82
N THR A 169 22.03 21.73 -0.07
CA THR A 169 23.33 21.10 0.22
C THR A 169 24.25 22.00 1.05
N ASN A 170 24.00 23.31 1.05
CA ASN A 170 24.81 24.29 1.76
C ASN A 170 24.16 24.82 3.05
N ALA A 171 22.94 24.38 3.36
CA ALA A 171 22.12 24.78 4.50
C ALA A 171 21.74 26.28 4.49
N ASP A 172 21.51 26.86 3.31
CA ASP A 172 21.09 28.25 3.15
C ASP A 172 19.56 28.44 3.03
N GLY A 173 18.81 27.34 2.98
CA GLY A 173 17.36 27.32 2.86
C GLY A 173 16.84 27.34 1.42
N HIS A 174 17.72 27.20 0.42
CA HIS A 174 17.35 27.16 -0.99
C HIS A 174 17.64 25.80 -1.61
N ALA A 175 16.84 25.41 -2.59
CA ALA A 175 17.02 24.15 -3.29
C ALA A 175 18.20 24.26 -4.28
N ASP A 176 19.21 23.41 -4.10
CA ASP A 176 20.28 23.17 -5.06
C ASP A 176 19.89 22.05 -6.03
N ILE A 177 20.57 21.99 -7.18
CA ILE A 177 20.36 20.95 -8.20
C ILE A 177 21.54 19.98 -8.18
N ILE A 178 21.24 18.70 -8.06
CA ILE A 178 22.21 17.61 -8.06
C ILE A 178 21.97 16.76 -9.32
N VAL A 179 22.98 16.65 -10.18
CA VAL A 179 22.86 15.97 -11.48
C VAL A 179 23.89 14.85 -11.63
N VAL A 180 23.44 13.64 -11.95
CA VAL A 180 24.33 12.53 -12.29
C VAL A 180 24.76 12.63 -13.75
N ARG A 181 26.07 12.54 -14.00
CA ARG A 181 26.66 12.53 -15.35
C ARG A 181 27.52 11.27 -15.56
N PRO A 182 26.91 10.15 -16.00
CA PRO A 182 27.55 8.84 -16.03
C PRO A 182 28.79 8.80 -16.93
N ALA A 183 28.76 9.50 -18.07
CA ALA A 183 29.87 9.50 -19.03
C ALA A 183 31.12 10.25 -18.50
N ALA A 184 30.91 11.21 -17.60
CA ALA A 184 31.98 11.97 -16.94
C ALA A 184 32.42 11.34 -15.61
N ASN A 185 31.66 10.36 -15.08
CA ASN A 185 31.84 9.76 -13.75
C ASN A 185 31.83 10.82 -12.63
N VAL A 186 30.91 11.78 -12.74
CA VAL A 186 30.73 12.84 -11.75
C VAL A 186 29.25 12.98 -11.37
N VAL A 187 29.05 13.53 -10.18
CA VAL A 187 27.82 14.24 -9.82
C VAL A 187 28.14 15.72 -9.83
N SER A 188 27.33 16.51 -10.53
CA SER A 188 27.40 17.96 -10.55
C SER A 188 26.43 18.53 -9.53
N VAL A 189 26.88 19.48 -8.72
CA VAL A 189 26.05 20.22 -7.77
C VAL A 189 26.00 21.67 -8.23
N VAL A 190 24.78 22.22 -8.35
CA VAL A 190 24.54 23.59 -8.80
C VAL A 190 23.80 24.31 -7.68
N GLN A 191 24.48 25.24 -7.01
CA GLN A 191 23.89 25.94 -5.87
C GLN A 191 22.78 26.89 -6.32
N GLY A 192 21.64 26.84 -5.64
CA GLY A 192 20.48 27.69 -5.88
C GLY A 192 20.56 28.98 -5.10
N HIS A 193 20.00 30.06 -5.66
CA HIS A 193 19.93 31.36 -4.99
C HIS A 193 18.57 31.65 -4.35
N GLY A 194 17.60 30.76 -4.55
CA GLY A 194 16.22 30.94 -4.06
C GLY A 194 15.40 31.98 -4.82
N ASP A 195 15.90 32.53 -5.93
CA ASP A 195 15.14 33.36 -6.88
C ASP A 195 15.02 32.69 -8.27
N GLY A 196 15.34 31.40 -8.31
CA GLY A 196 15.47 30.57 -9.50
C GLY A 196 16.70 30.90 -10.35
N GLY A 197 17.66 31.66 -9.79
CA GLY A 197 19.04 31.74 -10.26
C GLY A 197 19.91 30.63 -9.65
N PHE A 198 20.98 30.28 -10.36
CA PHE A 198 21.88 29.19 -9.98
C PHE A 198 23.35 29.56 -10.28
N ASP A 199 24.25 29.03 -9.46
CA ASP A 199 25.69 29.09 -9.69
C ASP A 199 26.14 28.21 -10.87
N LEU A 200 27.45 28.23 -11.15
CA LEU A 200 28.06 27.25 -12.06
C LEU A 200 28.13 25.87 -11.38
N PRO A 201 28.07 24.77 -12.15
CA PRO A 201 28.17 23.43 -11.60
C PRO A 201 29.56 23.14 -11.01
N ASP A 202 29.57 22.62 -9.79
CA ASP A 202 30.74 21.99 -9.16
C ASP A 202 30.69 20.48 -9.35
N ASP A 203 31.79 19.90 -9.85
CA ASP A 203 31.86 18.49 -10.21
C ASP A 203 32.58 17.65 -9.14
N TYR A 204 31.89 16.63 -8.63
CA TYR A 204 32.41 15.67 -7.67
C TYR A 204 32.57 14.30 -8.32
N THR A 205 33.78 13.74 -8.25
CA THR A 205 34.08 12.44 -8.87
C THR A 205 33.40 11.30 -8.10
N VAL A 206 32.70 10.43 -8.84
CA VAL A 206 32.02 9.23 -8.33
C VAL A 206 32.44 7.98 -9.12
N GLY A 207 31.86 6.83 -8.79
CA GLY A 207 32.11 5.58 -9.50
C GLY A 207 31.76 5.60 -10.98
N ALA A 208 32.35 4.65 -11.69
CA ALA A 208 32.20 4.60 -13.13
C ALA A 208 30.75 4.31 -13.51
N GLY A 209 30.18 5.09 -14.42
CA GLY A 209 28.82 4.88 -14.91
C GLY A 209 27.74 4.99 -13.82
N ALA A 210 27.85 5.96 -12.92
CA ALA A 210 26.79 6.33 -11.97
C ALA A 210 25.42 6.43 -12.67
N GLN A 211 24.38 5.78 -12.14
CA GLN A 211 23.03 5.75 -12.71
C GLN A 211 21.99 6.48 -11.85
N ASP A 212 22.23 6.57 -10.55
CA ASP A 212 21.31 7.13 -9.56
C ASP A 212 22.09 7.83 -8.45
N VAL A 213 21.41 8.74 -7.74
CA VAL A 213 21.93 9.45 -6.56
C VAL A 213 20.85 9.55 -5.49
N ALA A 214 21.19 9.20 -4.27
CA ALA A 214 20.41 9.48 -3.07
C ALA A 214 21.11 10.58 -2.25
N ILE A 215 20.31 11.40 -1.57
CA ILE A 215 20.76 12.53 -0.77
C ILE A 215 20.22 12.37 0.65
N ALA A 216 21.09 12.27 1.65
CA ALA A 216 20.71 12.08 3.05
C ALA A 216 21.91 12.34 3.97
N ASP A 217 21.68 12.65 5.25
CA ASP A 217 22.74 12.74 6.26
C ASP A 217 23.15 11.34 6.74
N VAL A 218 24.02 10.66 5.98
CA VAL A 218 24.55 9.33 6.36
C VAL A 218 25.69 9.43 7.38
N SER A 219 26.23 10.63 7.57
CA SER A 219 27.30 10.92 8.52
C SER A 219 26.79 11.17 9.94
N GLY A 220 25.54 11.62 10.08
CA GLY A 220 24.94 12.09 11.32
C GLY A 220 25.44 13.47 11.75
N ASP A 221 25.96 14.29 10.81
CA ASP A 221 26.49 15.63 11.08
C ASP A 221 25.49 16.77 10.84
N GLY A 222 24.27 16.42 10.42
CA GLY A 222 23.17 17.33 10.13
C GLY A 222 23.21 17.95 8.74
N LYS A 223 24.04 17.44 7.82
CA LYS A 223 24.16 17.95 6.45
C LYS A 223 23.88 16.87 5.41
N PRO A 224 23.42 17.25 4.22
CA PRO A 224 23.24 16.28 3.14
C PRO A 224 24.57 15.70 2.67
N ASP A 225 24.64 14.37 2.61
CA ASP A 225 25.67 13.60 1.91
C ASP A 225 25.10 13.05 0.59
N LEU A 226 25.97 12.67 -0.35
CA LEU A 226 25.57 12.06 -1.61
C LEU A 226 25.96 10.59 -1.65
N VAL A 227 25.04 9.74 -2.11
CA VAL A 227 25.29 8.32 -2.34
C VAL A 227 24.92 7.97 -3.79
N THR A 228 25.87 7.50 -4.61
CA THR A 228 25.59 7.09 -6.00
C THR A 228 25.60 5.59 -6.22
N ALA A 229 24.71 5.11 -7.10
CA ALA A 229 24.74 3.75 -7.63
C ALA A 229 25.57 3.71 -8.92
N ASN A 230 26.72 3.01 -8.91
CA ASN A 230 27.68 3.03 -10.01
C ASN A 230 27.69 1.71 -10.77
N ALA A 231 26.89 1.63 -11.83
CA ALA A 231 26.74 0.42 -12.64
C ALA A 231 28.07 -0.04 -13.28
N GLY A 232 28.90 0.90 -13.74
CA GLY A 232 30.15 0.61 -14.43
C GLY A 232 31.27 0.09 -13.52
N SER A 233 31.34 0.54 -12.27
CA SER A 233 32.31 0.04 -11.27
C SER A 233 31.75 -1.06 -10.37
N GLY A 234 30.44 -1.29 -10.38
CA GLY A 234 29.78 -2.29 -9.54
C GLY A 234 29.81 -1.95 -8.05
N SER A 235 29.68 -0.67 -7.73
CA SER A 235 29.86 -0.12 -6.38
C SER A 235 28.85 0.99 -6.06
N LEU A 236 28.66 1.25 -4.77
CA LEU A 236 28.12 2.53 -4.31
C LEU A 236 29.28 3.50 -4.02
N THR A 237 29.06 4.80 -4.20
CA THR A 237 30.00 5.84 -3.77
C THR A 237 29.31 6.73 -2.74
N VAL A 238 29.99 7.04 -1.64
CA VAL A 238 29.55 7.98 -0.61
C VAL A 238 30.47 9.22 -0.64
N LEU A 239 29.87 10.40 -0.65
CA LEU A 239 30.51 11.70 -0.57
C LEU A 239 29.93 12.47 0.62
N ILE A 240 30.74 12.71 1.65
CA ILE A 240 30.29 13.37 2.88
C ILE A 240 30.18 14.88 2.68
N GLY A 241 29.04 15.46 3.06
CA GLY A 241 28.74 16.88 3.06
C GLY A 241 29.68 17.67 3.96
N GLY A 242 30.27 18.71 3.39
CA GLY A 242 31.19 19.64 4.05
C GLY A 242 30.50 20.93 4.43
N SER A 243 31.26 22.00 4.60
CA SER A 243 30.69 23.34 4.81
C SER A 243 30.33 23.99 3.48
N ALA A 244 29.23 24.74 3.43
CA ALA A 244 28.84 25.53 2.24
C ALA A 244 28.69 24.71 0.95
N GLY A 245 28.11 23.50 1.05
CA GLY A 245 27.81 22.65 -0.12
C GLY A 245 29.02 21.97 -0.76
N SER A 246 30.21 22.04 -0.15
CA SER A 246 31.36 21.24 -0.59
C SER A 246 31.18 19.77 -0.22
N PHE A 247 31.67 18.82 -1.00
CA PHE A 247 31.71 17.40 -0.61
C PHE A 247 33.13 16.86 -0.43
N GLY A 248 33.28 15.96 0.54
CA GLY A 248 34.54 15.32 0.91
C GLY A 248 35.03 14.29 -0.10
N ASN A 249 36.06 13.53 0.30
CA ASN A 249 36.62 12.48 -0.54
C ASN A 249 35.62 11.33 -0.76
N ARG A 250 35.58 10.85 -1.99
CA ARG A 250 34.86 9.63 -2.39
C ARG A 250 35.30 8.40 -1.58
N THR A 251 34.31 7.70 -1.03
CA THR A 251 34.46 6.36 -0.46
C THR A 251 33.60 5.37 -1.23
N ASP A 252 34.16 4.22 -1.61
CA ASP A 252 33.45 3.22 -2.41
C ASP A 252 33.13 1.95 -1.63
N TYR A 253 31.91 1.45 -1.84
CA TYR A 253 31.43 0.19 -1.31
C TYR A 253 31.10 -0.76 -2.45
N SER A 254 31.94 -1.77 -2.66
CA SER A 254 31.76 -2.74 -3.74
C SER A 254 30.57 -3.67 -3.45
N LEU A 255 29.67 -3.81 -4.42
CA LEU A 255 28.57 -4.77 -4.37
C LEU A 255 28.87 -6.05 -5.17
N GLY A 256 29.86 -6.01 -6.06
CA GLY A 256 30.17 -7.12 -6.97
C GLY A 256 29.06 -7.41 -7.99
N SER A 257 28.11 -6.49 -8.14
CA SER A 257 26.97 -6.54 -9.06
C SER A 257 26.83 -5.18 -9.77
N VAL A 258 25.84 -4.99 -10.64
CA VAL A 258 25.63 -3.74 -11.40
C VAL A 258 24.50 -2.94 -10.75
N PRO A 259 24.76 -2.06 -9.75
CA PRO A 259 23.69 -1.28 -9.13
C PRO A 259 23.18 -0.20 -10.08
N VAL A 260 21.86 -0.05 -10.13
CA VAL A 260 21.20 0.96 -10.99
C VAL A 260 20.34 1.96 -10.22
N SER A 261 19.97 1.64 -8.98
CA SER A 261 19.23 2.56 -8.11
C SER A 261 19.65 2.36 -6.65
N VAL A 262 19.60 3.44 -5.86
CA VAL A 262 19.97 3.46 -4.45
C VAL A 262 19.00 4.35 -3.66
N ARG A 263 18.70 3.96 -2.42
CA ARG A 263 18.03 4.77 -1.41
C ARG A 263 18.79 4.69 -0.09
N VAL A 264 18.54 5.68 0.76
CA VAL A 264 19.08 5.76 2.11
C VAL A 264 17.90 5.71 3.08
N GLY A 265 18.01 4.89 4.12
CA GLY A 265 16.99 4.79 5.17
C GLY A 265 17.49 3.91 6.32
N ASP A 266 16.97 4.13 7.52
CA ASP A 266 17.24 3.26 8.67
C ASP A 266 16.34 2.02 8.56
N VAL A 267 16.86 0.93 7.98
CA VAL A 267 16.08 -0.30 7.74
C VAL A 267 16.27 -1.34 8.85
N ASN A 268 17.17 -1.07 9.79
CA ASN A 268 17.43 -1.90 10.96
C ASN A 268 17.03 -1.25 12.30
N GLU A 269 16.47 -0.03 12.26
CA GLU A 269 15.94 0.73 13.38
C GLU A 269 16.98 1.03 14.48
N ASP A 270 18.25 1.19 14.09
CA ASP A 270 19.32 1.52 15.03
C ASP A 270 19.61 3.03 15.15
N GLY A 271 18.90 3.85 14.36
CA GLY A 271 19.05 5.29 14.28
C GLY A 271 20.19 5.77 13.38
N ILE A 272 20.86 4.86 12.66
CA ILE A 272 21.92 5.15 11.70
C ILE A 272 21.40 4.81 10.30
N PRO A 273 21.52 5.71 9.31
CA PRO A 273 21.07 5.41 7.97
C PRO A 273 21.83 4.25 7.32
N ASP A 274 21.11 3.36 6.65
CA ASP A 274 21.62 2.28 5.82
C ASP A 274 21.54 2.62 4.33
N LEU A 275 22.29 1.91 3.49
CA LEU A 275 22.14 1.99 2.02
C LEU A 275 21.40 0.78 1.50
N VAL A 276 20.40 1.01 0.66
CA VAL A 276 19.67 -0.04 -0.05
C VAL A 276 19.81 0.18 -1.54
N ALA A 277 20.27 -0.83 -2.29
CA ALA A 277 20.48 -0.73 -3.72
C ALA A 277 19.95 -1.95 -4.48
N VAL A 278 19.47 -1.74 -5.72
CA VAL A 278 19.07 -2.82 -6.61
C VAL A 278 20.05 -3.02 -7.76
N SER A 279 20.25 -4.29 -8.11
CA SER A 279 21.13 -4.71 -9.21
C SER A 279 20.38 -5.64 -10.18
N PRO A 280 20.10 -5.22 -11.44
CA PRO A 280 19.29 -5.98 -12.38
C PRO A 280 19.89 -7.35 -12.70
N SER A 281 21.19 -7.39 -12.97
CA SER A 281 21.90 -8.61 -13.39
C SER A 281 22.10 -9.62 -12.27
N ALA A 282 22.14 -9.16 -11.02
CA ALA A 282 22.20 -10.02 -9.84
C ALA A 282 20.80 -10.40 -9.32
N VAL A 283 19.75 -9.67 -9.74
CA VAL A 283 18.35 -9.89 -9.31
C VAL A 283 18.19 -9.68 -7.81
N THR A 284 18.92 -8.70 -7.25
CA THR A 284 19.03 -8.50 -5.79
C THR A 284 18.65 -7.09 -5.34
N VAL A 285 18.07 -7.02 -4.15
CA VAL A 285 18.17 -5.86 -3.24
C VAL A 285 19.37 -6.11 -2.33
N SER A 286 20.29 -5.16 -2.22
CA SER A 286 21.47 -5.23 -1.34
C SER A 286 21.40 -4.15 -0.27
N VAL A 287 21.61 -4.53 0.97
CA VAL A 287 21.62 -3.66 2.15
C VAL A 287 23.04 -3.54 2.68
N LEU A 288 23.50 -2.32 2.90
CA LEU A 288 24.78 -2.03 3.55
C LEU A 288 24.47 -1.29 4.83
N THR A 289 24.62 -1.99 5.95
CA THR A 289 24.27 -1.45 7.26
C THR A 289 25.18 -0.30 7.65
N GLY A 290 24.61 0.81 8.09
CA GLY A 290 25.30 1.95 8.64
C GLY A 290 26.10 1.58 9.88
N THR A 291 27.30 2.13 10.00
CA THR A 291 28.15 1.95 11.20
C THR A 291 28.47 3.29 11.87
N GLY A 292 27.86 4.36 11.37
CA GLY A 292 28.04 5.75 11.82
C GLY A 292 29.10 6.51 11.04
N SER A 293 28.99 7.85 11.05
CA SER A 293 29.95 8.76 10.39
C SER A 293 30.19 8.44 8.90
N GLY A 294 29.14 7.99 8.20
CA GLY A 294 29.18 7.73 6.76
C GLY A 294 29.90 6.44 6.38
N ASN A 295 30.12 5.52 7.34
CA ASN A 295 30.74 4.23 7.09
C ASN A 295 29.71 3.11 7.04
N PHE A 296 29.89 2.15 6.14
CA PHE A 296 28.96 1.05 5.94
C PHE A 296 29.62 -0.33 6.03
N GLY A 297 28.85 -1.31 6.48
CA GLY A 297 29.23 -2.71 6.55
C GLY A 297 29.28 -3.39 5.19
N ALA A 298 29.50 -4.71 5.21
CA ALA A 298 29.43 -5.53 4.02
C ALA A 298 27.97 -5.65 3.53
N ALA A 299 27.78 -5.69 2.21
CA ALA A 299 26.47 -5.86 1.62
C ALA A 299 25.86 -7.22 1.95
N VAL A 300 24.60 -7.20 2.39
CA VAL A 300 23.74 -8.38 2.53
C VAL A 300 22.65 -8.28 1.48
N SER A 301 22.50 -9.31 0.64
CA SER A 301 21.59 -9.28 -0.49
C SER A 301 20.45 -10.28 -0.35
N VAL A 302 19.25 -9.88 -0.77
CA VAL A 302 18.06 -10.73 -0.92
C VAL A 302 17.58 -10.67 -2.36
N ALA A 303 16.83 -11.69 -2.80
CA ALA A 303 16.28 -11.69 -4.16
C ALA A 303 15.16 -10.64 -4.29
N ALA A 304 15.28 -9.74 -5.26
CA ALA A 304 14.30 -8.68 -5.55
C ALA A 304 13.15 -9.17 -6.47
N GLY A 305 13.38 -10.27 -7.19
CA GLY A 305 12.60 -10.65 -8.38
C GLY A 305 13.24 -10.12 -9.68
N PRO A 306 12.86 -10.65 -10.87
CA PRO A 306 13.56 -10.41 -12.14
C PRO A 306 13.81 -8.94 -12.50
N SER A 307 15.06 -8.67 -12.91
CA SER A 307 15.51 -7.43 -13.54
C SER A 307 15.08 -6.13 -12.82
N PRO A 308 15.40 -5.94 -11.53
CA PRO A 308 15.00 -4.74 -10.79
C PRO A 308 15.63 -3.46 -11.40
N THR A 309 14.83 -2.43 -11.63
CA THR A 309 15.18 -1.17 -12.30
C THR A 309 15.19 0.03 -11.36
N SER A 310 14.31 0.05 -10.36
CA SER A 310 14.19 1.13 -9.37
C SER A 310 13.64 0.56 -8.06
N LEU A 311 13.86 1.29 -6.96
CA LEU A 311 13.36 0.92 -5.64
C LEU A 311 12.91 2.16 -4.88
N ASP A 312 12.00 1.95 -3.92
CA ASP A 312 11.70 2.94 -2.89
C ASP A 312 11.63 2.29 -1.49
N LEU A 313 11.83 3.11 -0.46
CA LEU A 313 11.80 2.69 0.94
C LEU A 313 10.62 3.33 1.64
N VAL A 314 9.70 2.50 2.13
CA VAL A 314 8.48 2.99 2.77
C VAL A 314 7.87 1.89 3.64
N ASP A 315 7.26 2.24 4.78
CA ASP A 315 6.43 1.32 5.57
C ASP A 315 5.07 1.14 4.87
N VAL A 316 5.04 0.30 3.83
CA VAL A 316 3.88 0.20 2.94
C VAL A 316 2.71 -0.51 3.62
N ASN A 317 3.00 -1.47 4.50
CA ASN A 317 1.98 -2.23 5.23
C ASN A 317 1.58 -1.60 6.58
N GLN A 318 2.27 -0.54 7.01
CA GLN A 318 2.11 0.14 8.30
C GLN A 318 2.34 -0.75 9.52
N ASP A 319 3.29 -1.67 9.44
CA ASP A 319 3.70 -2.50 10.57
C ASP A 319 4.76 -1.84 11.46
N GLY A 320 5.24 -0.66 11.07
CA GLY A 320 6.25 0.12 11.76
C GLY A 320 7.67 -0.13 11.26
N HIS A 321 7.86 -1.02 10.27
CA HIS A 321 9.15 -1.34 9.68
C HIS A 321 9.27 -0.76 8.28
N THR A 322 10.45 -0.27 7.92
CA THR A 322 10.72 0.16 6.55
C THR A 322 10.70 -1.04 5.60
N ASP A 323 9.81 -1.03 4.61
CA ASP A 323 9.77 -2.03 3.55
C ASP A 323 10.53 -1.56 2.29
N VAL A 324 10.74 -2.49 1.35
CA VAL A 324 11.28 -2.16 0.02
C VAL A 324 10.23 -2.49 -1.03
N VAL A 325 9.91 -1.51 -1.86
CA VAL A 325 9.14 -1.72 -3.09
C VAL A 325 10.07 -1.59 -4.28
N VAL A 326 10.00 -2.53 -5.21
CA VAL A 326 10.92 -2.65 -6.34
C VAL A 326 10.12 -2.74 -7.64
N THR A 327 10.50 -1.93 -8.63
CA THR A 327 10.09 -2.15 -10.01
C THR A 327 11.14 -2.94 -10.75
N GLY A 328 10.72 -3.81 -11.66
CA GLY A 328 11.60 -4.50 -12.60
C GLY A 328 11.05 -4.47 -14.02
N SER A 329 11.76 -5.12 -14.94
CA SER A 329 11.36 -5.16 -16.35
C SER A 329 10.07 -5.93 -16.60
N ASP A 330 9.64 -6.80 -15.68
CA ASP A 330 8.50 -7.71 -15.92
C ASP A 330 7.51 -7.75 -14.72
N GLN A 331 7.79 -7.00 -13.66
CA GLN A 331 6.98 -7.03 -12.43
C GLN A 331 7.30 -5.88 -11.48
N MET A 332 6.34 -5.59 -10.62
CA MET A 332 6.55 -4.86 -9.37
C MET A 332 6.52 -5.83 -8.19
N SER A 333 7.44 -5.70 -7.25
CA SER A 333 7.52 -6.53 -6.06
C SER A 333 7.66 -5.72 -4.78
N TRP A 334 7.20 -6.31 -3.69
CA TRP A 334 7.35 -5.80 -2.33
C TRP A 334 8.09 -6.80 -1.46
N LEU A 335 9.00 -6.29 -0.63
CA LEU A 335 9.74 -7.05 0.35
C LEU A 335 9.49 -6.43 1.72
N ALA A 336 8.81 -7.16 2.60
CA ALA A 336 8.49 -6.69 3.95
C ALA A 336 9.78 -6.61 4.79
N GLY A 337 9.99 -5.48 5.44
CA GLY A 337 11.02 -5.24 6.44
C GLY A 337 10.73 -6.00 7.72
N SER A 338 11.79 -6.31 8.47
CA SER A 338 11.67 -6.95 9.78
C SER A 338 12.25 -6.11 10.92
N GLY A 339 12.57 -4.83 10.64
CA GLY A 339 13.16 -3.89 11.60
C GLY A 339 14.56 -4.27 12.06
N ASN A 340 15.29 -5.11 11.32
CA ASN A 340 16.66 -5.52 11.65
C ASN A 340 17.60 -5.50 10.44
N GLY A 341 17.20 -4.86 9.35
CA GLY A 341 17.91 -4.82 8.07
C GLY A 341 17.72 -6.06 7.19
N SER A 342 16.91 -7.04 7.63
CA SER A 342 16.50 -8.18 6.80
C SER A 342 15.12 -7.97 6.21
N PHE A 343 14.94 -8.48 4.99
CA PHE A 343 13.70 -8.40 4.22
C PHE A 343 13.12 -9.78 3.92
N SER A 344 11.80 -9.86 3.76
CA SER A 344 11.11 -11.06 3.30
C SER A 344 11.52 -11.45 1.88
N THR A 345 11.09 -12.63 1.44
CA THR A 345 11.07 -12.93 0.00
C THR A 345 10.15 -11.94 -0.72
N ALA A 346 10.53 -11.53 -1.93
CA ALA A 346 9.73 -10.68 -2.79
C ALA A 346 8.33 -11.27 -3.05
N ILE A 347 7.32 -10.44 -2.80
CA ILE A 347 5.91 -10.69 -3.09
C ILE A 347 5.58 -9.90 -4.37
N LEU A 348 5.01 -10.57 -5.36
CA LEU A 348 4.57 -9.94 -6.61
C LEU A 348 3.35 -9.05 -6.32
N LEU A 349 3.45 -7.76 -6.67
CA LEU A 349 2.36 -6.79 -6.56
C LEU A 349 1.57 -6.65 -7.86
N SER A 350 2.26 -6.63 -8.99
CA SER A 350 1.64 -6.58 -10.32
C SER A 350 2.58 -7.15 -11.39
N ASP A 351 2.00 -7.70 -12.45
CA ASP A 351 2.66 -8.32 -13.60
C ASP A 351 2.88 -7.37 -14.80
N HIS A 352 3.03 -6.07 -14.55
CA HIS A 352 3.31 -5.08 -15.60
C HIS A 352 4.70 -5.22 -16.21
N GLU A 353 4.78 -5.02 -17.52
CA GLU A 353 6.03 -5.03 -18.28
C GLU A 353 6.70 -3.63 -18.29
N ALA A 354 8.03 -3.61 -18.24
CA ALA A 354 8.94 -2.49 -18.41
C ALA A 354 8.77 -1.26 -17.49
N LEU A 355 8.57 -1.49 -16.19
CA LEU A 355 8.52 -0.40 -15.21
C LEU A 355 9.89 0.30 -15.08
N SER A 356 9.91 1.63 -15.29
CA SER A 356 11.13 2.44 -15.42
C SER A 356 11.45 3.28 -14.18
N SER A 357 10.43 3.63 -13.41
CA SER A 357 10.52 4.49 -12.22
C SER A 357 9.39 4.14 -11.25
N ILE A 358 9.65 4.34 -9.96
CA ILE A 358 8.71 4.13 -8.87
C ILE A 358 8.71 5.36 -7.97
N GLY A 359 7.57 5.66 -7.36
CA GLY A 359 7.47 6.57 -6.23
C GLY A 359 6.38 6.12 -5.26
N THR A 360 6.41 6.67 -4.05
CA THR A 360 5.46 6.35 -2.99
C THR A 360 4.94 7.62 -2.33
N ALA A 361 3.63 7.70 -2.15
CA ALA A 361 2.95 8.85 -1.54
C ALA A 361 1.55 8.43 -1.10
N ASP A 362 0.98 9.11 -0.11
CA ASP A 362 -0.44 8.97 0.24
C ASP A 362 -1.30 9.74 -0.77
N VAL A 363 -1.72 9.08 -1.85
CA VAL A 363 -2.42 9.73 -2.97
C VAL A 363 -3.94 9.77 -2.77
N ASP A 364 -4.47 9.02 -1.81
CA ASP A 364 -5.89 9.01 -1.48
C ASP A 364 -6.23 9.59 -0.10
N SER A 365 -5.22 10.09 0.61
CA SER A 365 -5.34 10.71 1.94
C SER A 365 -5.94 9.77 2.99
N ASP A 366 -5.78 8.45 2.85
CA ASP A 366 -6.20 7.47 3.84
C ASP A 366 -5.15 7.24 4.94
N GLY A 367 -4.00 7.91 4.82
CA GLY A 367 -2.86 7.83 5.72
C GLY A 367 -1.93 6.66 5.41
N ALA A 368 -2.22 5.80 4.42
CA ALA A 368 -1.32 4.82 3.85
C ALA A 368 -0.43 5.44 2.79
N PRO A 369 0.85 5.04 2.71
CA PRO A 369 1.60 5.29 1.50
C PRO A 369 1.14 4.34 0.38
N ASP A 370 0.79 4.91 -0.75
CA ASP A 370 0.50 4.20 -1.99
C ASP A 370 1.76 4.07 -2.84
N VAL A 371 1.72 3.18 -3.83
CA VAL A 371 2.83 2.96 -4.77
C VAL A 371 2.39 3.34 -6.17
N PHE A 372 3.20 4.11 -6.89
CA PHE A 372 2.98 4.39 -8.30
C PHE A 372 4.23 4.11 -9.12
N ALA A 373 4.05 3.68 -10.37
CA ALA A 373 5.15 3.39 -11.27
C ALA A 373 4.84 3.75 -12.71
N ALA A 374 5.88 4.17 -13.43
CA ALA A 374 5.84 4.45 -14.86
C ALA A 374 6.17 3.18 -15.65
N ASP A 375 5.33 2.83 -16.63
CA ASP A 375 5.58 1.76 -17.59
C ASP A 375 6.17 2.35 -18.88
N SER A 376 7.40 2.00 -19.20
CA SER A 376 8.06 2.49 -20.42
C SER A 376 7.61 1.79 -21.71
N SER A 377 6.98 0.62 -21.63
CA SER A 377 6.46 -0.12 -22.78
C SER A 377 5.10 0.40 -23.24
N THR A 378 4.19 0.65 -22.28
CA THR A 378 2.82 1.10 -22.57
C THR A 378 2.67 2.61 -22.40
N GLY A 379 3.57 3.25 -21.63
CA GLY A 379 3.49 4.65 -21.21
C GLY A 379 2.27 4.95 -20.35
N THR A 380 1.82 3.94 -19.61
CA THR A 380 0.86 4.09 -18.50
C THR A 380 1.61 4.45 -17.22
N VAL A 381 0.87 5.07 -16.31
CA VAL A 381 1.23 5.05 -14.90
C VAL A 381 0.29 4.08 -14.21
N THR A 382 0.86 3.12 -13.48
CA THR A 382 0.13 2.24 -12.58
C THR A 382 0.17 2.86 -11.19
N VAL A 383 -0.99 3.02 -10.56
CA VAL A 383 -1.12 3.39 -9.15
C VAL A 383 -1.72 2.21 -8.40
N LEU A 384 -1.04 1.75 -7.35
CA LEU A 384 -1.48 0.72 -6.42
C LEU A 384 -1.73 1.37 -5.06
N SER A 385 -2.99 1.57 -4.71
CA SER A 385 -3.34 2.16 -3.42
C SER A 385 -3.32 1.12 -2.30
N MET A 386 -2.64 1.44 -1.20
CA MET A 386 -2.58 0.63 0.02
C MET A 386 -3.77 0.90 0.90
N GLN A 387 -4.91 0.35 0.51
CA GLN A 387 -6.11 0.55 1.28
C GLN A 387 -6.03 -0.24 2.59
N ASN A 388 -6.46 0.41 3.67
CA ASN A 388 -7.01 -0.32 4.79
C ASN A 388 -8.09 -1.26 4.28
N ILE A 389 -7.99 -2.56 4.58
CA ILE A 389 -9.09 -3.47 4.34
C ILE A 389 -10.18 -3.11 5.36
N ASN A 390 -11.00 -2.11 5.04
CA ASN A 390 -12.16 -1.71 5.82
C ASN A 390 -13.33 -2.69 5.69
N THR A 391 -13.13 -3.84 5.04
CA THR A 391 -14.14 -4.89 4.96
C THR A 391 -13.60 -6.24 5.44
N THR A 392 -13.36 -6.31 6.73
CA THR A 392 -13.78 -7.51 7.48
C THR A 392 -15.15 -7.21 8.08
N VAL A 393 -16.20 -7.79 7.49
CA VAL A 393 -17.54 -7.72 8.09
C VAL A 393 -17.57 -8.75 9.21
N GLU A 394 -17.51 -8.26 10.46
CA GLU A 394 -17.57 -9.07 11.66
C GLU A 394 -19.01 -9.14 12.16
N TRP A 395 -19.50 -10.32 12.49
CA TRP A 395 -20.81 -10.46 13.11
C TRP A 395 -20.73 -10.10 14.60
N ILE A 396 -21.49 -9.09 15.03
CA ILE A 396 -21.45 -8.51 16.39
C ILE A 396 -22.64 -8.92 17.28
N GLY A 397 -23.20 -10.12 17.08
CA GLY A 397 -24.25 -10.66 17.93
C GLY A 397 -23.70 -11.59 19.03
N THR A 398 -24.57 -11.98 19.99
CA THR A 398 -24.19 -12.89 21.09
C THR A 398 -25.02 -14.19 21.12
N GLY A 399 -25.52 -14.64 19.96
CA GLY A 399 -26.16 -15.94 19.79
C GLY A 399 -27.09 -16.06 18.56
N GLY A 400 -26.89 -17.10 17.74
CA GLY A 400 -27.88 -17.67 16.79
C GLY A 400 -28.69 -16.73 15.87
N GLY A 401 -28.12 -15.60 15.40
CA GLY A 401 -28.85 -14.62 14.60
C GLY A 401 -28.86 -14.91 13.09
N ASN A 402 -29.75 -14.21 12.37
CA ASN A 402 -29.94 -14.40 10.94
C ASN A 402 -28.95 -13.55 10.11
N TRP A 403 -28.25 -14.16 9.15
CA TRP A 403 -27.22 -13.54 8.30
C TRP A 403 -27.76 -12.38 7.44
N THR A 404 -29.06 -12.41 7.16
CA THR A 404 -29.77 -11.36 6.38
C THR A 404 -30.10 -10.10 7.17
N ASP A 405 -29.80 -10.06 8.47
CA ASP A 405 -30.07 -8.91 9.32
C ASP A 405 -28.83 -8.03 9.42
N GLY A 406 -28.86 -6.91 8.69
CA GLY A 406 -27.82 -5.86 8.69
C GLY A 406 -27.38 -5.44 10.10
N PHE A 407 -28.28 -5.45 11.08
CA PHE A 407 -27.97 -5.02 12.45
C PHE A 407 -26.98 -5.89 13.19
N ASN A 408 -26.77 -7.13 12.75
CA ASN A 408 -25.83 -8.04 13.39
C ASN A 408 -24.40 -7.95 12.81
N TRP A 409 -24.15 -7.00 11.91
CA TRP A 409 -22.86 -6.82 11.26
C TRP A 409 -22.17 -5.55 11.75
N SER A 410 -20.84 -5.59 11.86
CA SER A 410 -19.99 -4.46 12.25
C SER A 410 -20.23 -3.22 11.38
N THR A 411 -20.70 -3.41 10.15
CA THR A 411 -20.98 -2.36 9.16
C THR A 411 -22.48 -2.02 9.01
N GLY A 412 -23.39 -2.78 9.61
CA GLY A 412 -24.83 -2.58 9.38
C GLY A 412 -25.35 -3.10 8.02
N GLN A 413 -24.48 -3.61 7.16
CA GLN A 413 -24.77 -4.09 5.80
C GLN A 413 -24.51 -5.60 5.69
N VAL A 414 -25.34 -6.29 4.91
CA VAL A 414 -25.18 -7.74 4.63
C VAL A 414 -24.14 -7.91 3.53
N PRO A 415 -23.13 -8.79 3.68
CA PRO A 415 -22.14 -9.07 2.63
C PRO A 415 -22.79 -9.52 1.31
N GLY A 416 -22.31 -9.00 0.19
CA GLY A 416 -22.74 -9.32 -1.17
C GLY A 416 -21.69 -10.08 -1.97
N THR A 417 -22.00 -10.33 -3.24
CA THR A 417 -21.09 -10.99 -4.19
C THR A 417 -19.81 -10.16 -4.37
N GLY A 418 -18.66 -10.74 -4.03
CA GLY A 418 -17.34 -10.09 -4.08
C GLY A 418 -16.74 -9.76 -2.72
N ASP A 419 -17.50 -9.89 -1.62
CA ASP A 419 -17.02 -9.57 -0.28
C ASP A 419 -16.34 -10.76 0.44
N ILE A 420 -15.46 -10.46 1.39
CA ILE A 420 -14.86 -11.43 2.32
C ILE A 420 -15.52 -11.28 3.70
N ALA A 421 -15.97 -12.39 4.30
CA ALA A 421 -16.59 -12.39 5.62
C ALA A 421 -15.69 -13.06 6.68
N LEU A 422 -15.54 -12.40 7.84
CA LEU A 422 -14.91 -12.95 9.04
C LEU A 422 -15.96 -13.11 10.14
N ILE A 423 -16.22 -14.34 10.56
CA ILE A 423 -17.22 -14.65 11.59
C ILE A 423 -16.49 -14.99 12.89
N SER A 424 -16.58 -14.10 13.87
CA SER A 424 -16.01 -14.25 15.21
C SER A 424 -17.08 -13.87 16.22
N VAL A 425 -17.71 -14.87 16.85
CA VAL A 425 -18.88 -14.67 17.71
C VAL A 425 -18.68 -15.47 18.99
N PRO A 426 -18.99 -14.96 20.20
CA PRO A 426 -18.89 -15.78 21.40
C PRO A 426 -19.98 -16.88 21.38
N GLY A 427 -19.63 -18.09 20.92
CA GLY A 427 -20.51 -19.26 20.90
C GLY A 427 -20.82 -19.81 19.49
N GLU A 428 -21.97 -20.45 19.34
CA GLU A 428 -22.41 -21.08 18.09
C GLU A 428 -23.06 -20.07 17.12
N ALA A 429 -22.57 -20.03 15.87
CA ALA A 429 -23.14 -19.21 14.80
C ALA A 429 -24.12 -20.04 13.95
N VAL A 430 -25.42 -19.82 14.12
CA VAL A 430 -26.46 -20.48 13.31
C VAL A 430 -26.82 -19.61 12.13
N ILE A 431 -26.59 -20.10 10.92
CA ILE A 431 -26.97 -19.44 9.66
C ILE A 431 -28.28 -20.06 9.16
N GLN A 432 -29.24 -19.15 8.88
CA GLN A 432 -30.49 -19.43 8.19
C GLN A 432 -30.54 -18.59 6.92
N ASP A 433 -29.93 -19.09 5.85
CA ASP A 433 -30.00 -18.40 4.56
C ASP A 433 -31.34 -18.73 3.87
N VAL A 434 -32.02 -17.67 3.40
CA VAL A 434 -33.30 -17.73 2.68
C VAL A 434 -33.15 -17.25 1.22
N ARG A 435 -31.95 -16.78 0.82
CA ARG A 435 -31.59 -16.31 -0.52
C ARG A 435 -30.13 -16.66 -0.80
N SER A 436 -29.91 -17.63 -1.69
CA SER A 436 -28.57 -18.07 -2.14
C SER A 436 -27.59 -16.90 -2.27
N SER A 437 -26.46 -16.98 -1.58
CA SER A 437 -25.44 -15.91 -1.48
C SER A 437 -24.06 -16.42 -1.87
N SER A 438 -23.24 -15.59 -2.52
CA SER A 438 -21.84 -15.88 -2.91
C SER A 438 -20.87 -14.91 -2.23
N LEU A 439 -19.73 -15.44 -1.75
CA LEU A 439 -18.64 -14.73 -1.07
C LEU A 439 -17.31 -14.96 -1.78
N ALA A 440 -16.43 -13.96 -1.78
CA ALA A 440 -15.05 -14.09 -2.26
C ALA A 440 -14.11 -14.78 -1.26
N GLY A 441 -14.55 -14.99 0.00
CA GLY A 441 -13.79 -15.73 1.02
C GLY A 441 -14.54 -15.83 2.35
N LEU A 442 -14.24 -16.87 3.14
CA LEU A 442 -14.92 -17.15 4.41
C LEU A 442 -13.97 -17.64 5.49
N PHE A 443 -13.86 -16.88 6.58
CA PHE A 443 -12.99 -17.20 7.72
C PHE A 443 -13.82 -17.26 9.01
N SER A 444 -13.70 -18.33 9.79
CA SER A 444 -14.38 -18.48 11.07
C SER A 444 -13.47 -19.13 12.09
N HIS A 445 -13.37 -18.52 13.27
CA HIS A 445 -12.67 -19.11 14.42
C HIS A 445 -13.57 -20.04 15.25
N GLU A 446 -14.89 -19.96 15.03
CA GLU A 446 -15.90 -20.66 15.82
C GLU A 446 -16.73 -21.61 14.94
N ARG A 447 -17.53 -22.47 15.59
CA ARG A 447 -18.36 -23.46 14.89
C ARG A 447 -19.47 -22.78 14.09
N LEU A 448 -19.48 -23.04 12.78
CA LEU A 448 -20.48 -22.53 11.84
C LEU A 448 -21.60 -23.56 11.67
N VAL A 449 -22.88 -23.20 11.79
CA VAL A 449 -24.01 -24.12 11.60
C VAL A 449 -24.92 -23.67 10.47
N LEU A 450 -24.96 -24.43 9.37
CA LEU A 450 -25.84 -24.22 8.22
C LEU A 450 -27.10 -25.07 8.34
N THR A 451 -28.25 -24.46 8.61
CA THR A 451 -29.51 -25.19 8.82
C THR A 451 -30.41 -25.22 7.57
N THR A 452 -30.35 -24.19 6.71
CA THR A 452 -31.09 -24.07 5.45
C THR A 452 -30.33 -23.20 4.43
N GLY A 453 -30.69 -23.27 3.14
CA GLY A 453 -30.15 -22.39 2.09
C GLY A 453 -28.88 -22.90 1.40
N THR A 454 -28.24 -22.04 0.60
CA THR A 454 -26.98 -22.33 -0.11
C THR A 454 -25.97 -21.20 0.10
N LEU A 455 -24.83 -21.53 0.70
CA LEU A 455 -23.69 -20.62 0.86
C LEU A 455 -22.62 -20.95 -0.18
N ASP A 456 -22.30 -19.99 -1.06
CA ASP A 456 -21.27 -20.15 -2.09
C ASP A 456 -20.00 -19.37 -1.74
N VAL A 457 -18.84 -19.99 -1.88
CA VAL A 457 -17.53 -19.39 -1.56
C VAL A 457 -16.59 -19.53 -2.75
N ASP A 458 -16.39 -18.41 -3.44
CA ASP A 458 -15.62 -18.30 -4.69
C ASP A 458 -14.11 -18.05 -4.49
N GLY A 459 -13.64 -17.94 -3.24
CA GLY A 459 -12.21 -17.80 -2.92
C GLY A 459 -11.78 -18.56 -1.65
N PRO A 460 -10.66 -18.19 -1.01
CA PRO A 460 -10.09 -18.97 0.09
C PRO A 460 -10.98 -18.95 1.34
N GLY A 461 -11.03 -20.07 2.06
CA GLY A 461 -11.72 -20.14 3.34
C GLY A 461 -10.99 -20.95 4.40
N LEU A 462 -11.15 -20.58 5.66
CA LEU A 462 -10.62 -21.28 6.83
C LEU A 462 -11.65 -21.32 7.96
N LEU A 463 -12.11 -22.52 8.31
CA LEU A 463 -13.05 -22.75 9.41
C LEU A 463 -12.34 -23.50 10.55
N ASP A 464 -11.83 -22.75 11.51
CA ASP A 464 -11.02 -23.27 12.62
C ASP A 464 -11.89 -23.92 13.71
N GLY A 465 -13.08 -23.38 13.98
CA GLY A 465 -14.06 -23.98 14.90
C GLY A 465 -14.88 -25.13 14.30
N GLY A 466 -14.71 -25.42 13.02
CA GLY A 466 -15.44 -26.46 12.28
C GLY A 466 -16.79 -26.01 11.73
N ILE A 467 -17.45 -26.90 10.97
CA ILE A 467 -18.77 -26.64 10.36
C ILE A 467 -19.77 -27.75 10.69
N GLU A 468 -20.99 -27.38 11.07
CA GLU A 468 -22.16 -28.25 11.05
C GLU A 468 -23.07 -27.91 9.87
N ILE A 469 -23.42 -28.91 9.07
CA ILE A 469 -24.40 -28.75 7.99
C ILE A 469 -25.61 -29.60 8.37
N ALA A 470 -26.64 -28.95 8.92
CA ALA A 470 -27.88 -29.53 9.41
C ALA A 470 -29.07 -29.20 8.47
N GLY A 471 -28.90 -29.47 7.16
CA GLY A 471 -29.94 -29.28 6.13
C GLY A 471 -29.67 -28.20 5.07
N GLY A 472 -28.57 -27.44 5.19
CA GLY A 472 -28.11 -26.48 4.16
C GLY A 472 -27.16 -27.09 3.11
N THR A 473 -26.74 -26.24 2.16
CA THR A 473 -25.72 -26.55 1.14
C THR A 473 -24.56 -25.58 1.27
N LEU A 474 -23.32 -26.09 1.37
CA LEU A 474 -22.12 -25.29 1.19
C LEU A 474 -21.52 -25.60 -0.19
N THR A 475 -21.35 -24.59 -1.03
CA THR A 475 -20.65 -24.67 -2.31
C THR A 475 -19.32 -23.91 -2.27
N GLY A 476 -18.37 -24.33 -3.10
CA GLY A 476 -17.11 -23.61 -3.25
C GLY A 476 -16.36 -23.92 -4.53
N SER A 477 -15.79 -22.87 -5.13
CA SER A 477 -14.92 -22.93 -6.30
C SER A 477 -13.43 -22.66 -5.95
N GLY A 478 -13.14 -22.06 -4.79
CA GLY A 478 -11.80 -21.87 -4.20
C GLY A 478 -11.39 -22.92 -3.16
N THR A 479 -10.19 -22.80 -2.55
CA THR A 479 -9.74 -23.75 -1.50
C THR A 479 -10.32 -23.43 -0.12
N ILE A 480 -11.17 -24.30 0.43
CA ILE A 480 -11.69 -24.21 1.80
C ILE A 480 -10.97 -25.21 2.73
N ARG A 481 -10.35 -24.71 3.80
CA ARG A 481 -9.67 -25.50 4.84
C ARG A 481 -10.53 -25.65 6.09
N LEU A 482 -10.67 -26.89 6.58
CA LEU A 482 -11.41 -27.23 7.80
C LEU A 482 -10.44 -27.72 8.88
N ARG A 483 -10.27 -27.01 10.00
CA ARG A 483 -9.32 -27.39 11.08
C ARG A 483 -9.99 -27.88 12.37
N GLY A 484 -11.25 -27.52 12.62
CA GLY A 484 -12.03 -27.95 13.78
C GLY A 484 -12.80 -29.26 13.60
N THR A 485 -13.64 -29.61 14.58
CA THR A 485 -14.60 -30.73 14.44
C THR A 485 -15.77 -30.30 13.56
N SER A 486 -15.89 -30.94 12.40
CA SER A 486 -16.97 -30.69 11.45
C SER A 486 -17.97 -31.84 11.47
N LEU A 487 -19.27 -31.53 11.54
CA LEU A 487 -20.35 -32.51 11.61
C LEU A 487 -21.32 -32.33 10.45
N TRP A 488 -21.51 -33.35 9.62
CA TRP A 488 -22.59 -33.32 8.63
C TRP A 488 -23.72 -34.20 9.11
N SER A 489 -24.93 -33.64 9.22
CA SER A 489 -26.11 -34.32 9.76
C SER A 489 -27.37 -34.04 8.93
N GLY A 490 -28.34 -34.98 8.94
CA GLY A 490 -29.57 -34.82 8.15
C GLY A 490 -29.35 -34.83 6.63
N SER A 491 -30.06 -33.97 5.88
CA SER A 491 -29.96 -33.87 4.41
C SER A 491 -28.93 -32.84 3.91
N GLY A 492 -27.93 -32.50 4.74
CA GLY A 492 -26.89 -31.53 4.39
C GLY A 492 -26.05 -31.92 3.17
N ARG A 493 -25.63 -30.94 2.37
CA ARG A 493 -24.82 -31.13 1.15
C ARG A 493 -23.53 -30.31 1.18
N LEU A 494 -22.43 -30.93 0.73
CA LEU A 494 -21.20 -30.22 0.36
C LEU A 494 -21.00 -30.37 -1.15
N GLU A 495 -21.21 -29.28 -1.90
CA GLU A 495 -21.12 -29.25 -3.35
C GLU A 495 -19.88 -28.45 -3.79
N VAL A 496 -18.77 -29.15 -3.98
CA VAL A 496 -17.48 -28.56 -4.36
C VAL A 496 -17.30 -28.61 -5.88
N GLN A 497 -16.89 -27.49 -6.47
CA GLN A 497 -16.45 -27.39 -7.88
C GLN A 497 -14.94 -27.60 -8.00
N SER A 498 -14.15 -27.02 -7.08
CA SER A 498 -12.71 -27.28 -6.87
C SER A 498 -12.27 -26.84 -5.46
N GLY A 499 -11.34 -27.57 -4.82
CA GLY A 499 -10.60 -27.10 -3.63
C GLY A 499 -11.26 -27.25 -2.24
N VAL A 500 -11.24 -28.43 -1.62
CA VAL A 500 -11.52 -28.55 -0.17
C VAL A 500 -10.47 -29.42 0.51
N ILE A 501 -9.94 -28.94 1.64
CA ILE A 501 -8.97 -29.64 2.46
C ILE A 501 -9.53 -29.83 3.87
N ASN A 502 -9.66 -31.09 4.32
CA ASN A 502 -9.92 -31.38 5.73
C ASN A 502 -8.58 -31.57 6.46
N GLU A 503 -8.29 -30.70 7.43
CA GLU A 503 -7.10 -30.76 8.28
C GLU A 503 -7.48 -31.16 9.74
N GLY A 504 -8.78 -31.18 10.07
CA GLY A 504 -9.34 -31.51 11.38
C GLY A 504 -10.09 -32.86 11.45
N ALA A 505 -11.10 -32.96 12.32
CA ALA A 505 -11.95 -34.15 12.43
C ALA A 505 -13.29 -33.92 11.70
N LEU A 506 -13.57 -34.72 10.68
CA LEU A 506 -14.81 -34.70 9.93
C LEU A 506 -15.69 -35.90 10.32
N THR A 507 -16.83 -35.64 10.96
CA THR A 507 -17.84 -36.65 11.30
C THR A 507 -19.03 -36.55 10.36
N ILE A 508 -19.37 -37.65 9.69
CA ILE A 508 -20.58 -37.79 8.88
C ILE A 508 -21.58 -38.63 9.68
N SER A 509 -22.76 -38.07 9.96
CA SER A 509 -23.73 -38.66 10.89
C SER A 509 -25.17 -38.54 10.38
N GLY A 510 -26.05 -39.46 10.79
CA GLY A 510 -27.47 -39.46 10.42
C GLY A 510 -27.89 -40.62 9.52
N SER A 511 -29.19 -40.75 9.31
CA SER A 511 -29.84 -41.82 8.52
C SER A 511 -30.22 -41.38 7.10
N SER A 512 -29.91 -40.14 6.73
CA SER A 512 -30.23 -39.54 5.42
C SER A 512 -29.03 -39.61 4.46
N ASN A 513 -29.27 -39.41 3.16
CA ASN A 513 -28.18 -39.42 2.17
C ASN A 513 -27.39 -38.11 2.23
N HIS A 514 -26.06 -38.22 2.30
CA HIS A 514 -25.13 -37.09 2.16
C HIS A 514 -24.59 -37.05 0.73
N PHE A 515 -24.39 -35.85 0.17
CA PHE A 515 -23.88 -35.66 -1.19
C PHE A 515 -22.55 -34.92 -1.19
N LEU A 516 -21.58 -35.47 -1.94
CA LEU A 516 -20.26 -34.88 -2.21
C LEU A 516 -20.02 -34.88 -3.73
N SER A 517 -19.71 -33.73 -4.32
CA SER A 517 -19.63 -33.56 -5.79
C SER A 517 -18.21 -33.59 -6.40
N SER A 518 -17.12 -33.57 -5.61
CA SER A 518 -15.73 -33.60 -6.13
C SER A 518 -14.69 -34.21 -5.16
N VAL A 519 -13.38 -34.06 -5.47
CA VAL A 519 -12.25 -34.53 -4.65
C VAL A 519 -12.15 -33.74 -3.33
N LEU A 520 -12.20 -34.43 -2.20
CA LEU A 520 -11.83 -33.92 -0.88
C LEU A 520 -10.41 -34.36 -0.55
N VAL A 521 -9.49 -33.42 -0.34
CA VAL A 521 -8.14 -33.74 0.12
C VAL A 521 -8.17 -33.82 1.64
N ASN A 522 -8.01 -35.01 2.20
CA ASN A 522 -8.06 -35.21 3.64
C ASN A 522 -6.64 -35.35 4.22
N ALA A 523 -6.27 -34.43 5.10
CA ALA A 523 -5.08 -34.48 5.95
C ALA A 523 -5.41 -34.71 7.44
N GLY A 524 -6.70 -34.79 7.78
CA GLY A 524 -7.21 -35.02 9.13
C GLY A 524 -7.92 -36.37 9.30
N GLN A 525 -8.80 -36.48 10.30
CA GLN A 525 -9.60 -37.68 10.54
C GLN A 525 -10.97 -37.59 9.86
N VAL A 526 -11.44 -38.69 9.27
CA VAL A 526 -12.81 -38.83 8.76
C VAL A 526 -13.48 -40.01 9.49
N ILE A 527 -14.61 -39.75 10.14
CA ILE A 527 -15.38 -40.71 10.93
C ILE A 527 -16.81 -40.76 10.39
N GLN A 528 -17.33 -41.95 10.11
CA GLN A 528 -18.74 -42.15 9.78
C GLN A 528 -19.41 -42.88 10.94
N ASP A 529 -20.33 -42.21 11.64
CA ASP A 529 -20.85 -42.66 12.95
C ASP A 529 -22.27 -43.27 12.89
N ALA A 530 -22.92 -43.28 11.72
CA ALA A 530 -24.27 -43.87 11.58
C ALA A 530 -24.59 -44.41 10.17
N GLY A 531 -25.61 -45.29 10.10
CA GLY A 531 -25.98 -46.14 8.95
C GLY A 531 -26.59 -45.48 7.71
N GLY A 532 -26.35 -44.19 7.47
CA GLY A 532 -26.63 -43.53 6.18
C GLY A 532 -25.54 -43.83 5.14
N TRP A 533 -25.85 -43.69 3.85
CA TRP A 533 -24.87 -43.83 2.76
C TRP A 533 -24.41 -42.46 2.28
N VAL A 534 -23.10 -42.31 2.03
CA VAL A 534 -22.54 -41.12 1.35
C VAL A 534 -22.62 -41.36 -0.15
N GLN A 535 -23.43 -40.58 -0.86
CA GLN A 535 -23.52 -40.63 -2.31
C GLN A 535 -22.44 -39.71 -2.90
N MET A 536 -21.41 -40.34 -3.48
CA MET A 536 -20.32 -39.66 -4.19
C MET A 536 -20.64 -39.65 -5.69
N SER A 537 -20.76 -38.47 -6.29
CA SER A 537 -20.88 -38.32 -7.75
C SER A 537 -19.59 -37.70 -8.28
N ASN A 538 -18.73 -38.50 -8.94
CA ASN A 538 -17.38 -38.09 -9.35
C ASN A 538 -16.46 -37.58 -8.21
N ALA A 539 -16.75 -37.98 -6.97
CA ALA A 539 -16.00 -37.59 -5.78
C ALA A 539 -15.08 -38.72 -5.27
N ARG A 540 -13.97 -38.34 -4.62
CA ARG A 540 -13.06 -39.27 -3.90
C ARG A 540 -12.46 -38.55 -2.69
N ILE A 541 -12.09 -39.31 -1.65
CA ILE A 541 -11.36 -38.81 -0.48
C ILE A 541 -9.90 -39.23 -0.62
N ASP A 542 -9.02 -38.27 -0.89
CA ASP A 542 -7.58 -38.51 -0.98
C ASP A 542 -6.96 -38.27 0.39
N ASN A 543 -6.76 -39.34 1.17
CA ASN A 543 -6.03 -39.27 2.43
C ASN A 543 -4.55 -39.02 2.13
N LYS A 544 -3.98 -37.91 2.60
CA LYS A 544 -2.53 -37.71 2.55
C LYS A 544 -1.86 -38.71 3.52
N PRO A 545 -0.72 -39.33 3.15
CA PRO A 545 0.07 -40.07 4.11
C PRO A 545 0.56 -39.10 5.20
N ASN A 546 0.35 -39.49 6.46
CA ASN A 546 0.87 -38.77 7.63
C ASN A 546 2.38 -38.62 7.59
#